data_AF-A0A4Y1RWA7-F1
#
_entry.id   AF-A0A4Y1RWA7-F1
#
_cell.length_a   1.000
_cell.length_b   1.000
_cell.length_c   1.000
_cell.angle_alpha   90.00
_cell.angle_beta   90.00
_cell.angle_gamma   90.00
#
_symmetry.space_group_name_H-M   'P 1'
#
loop_
_entity.id
_entity.type
_entity.pdbx_description
1 polymer ?
#
loop_
_entity_poly.entity_id
_entity_poly.type
_entity_poly.pdbx_seq_one_letter_code
_entity_poly.pdbx_strand_id
1 'polypeptide(L)'
;MKTRQHINNRLIALRIAEGFVEHVEGLTPEEVANSYLMELIFRNMLQERFRGSLPACKMHDLLREIALSIAKEEKFCVVHDGGETVEETGALRLSIQTTNGEIGTSR
;
A
#
# COMPACT_ATOMS: atom_id res chain seq x y z
N MET A 1 12.15 -21.96 -17.53
CA MET A 1 11.83 -22.17 -16.09
C MET A 1 11.23 -20.87 -15.57
N LYS A 2 9.90 -20.76 -15.43
CA LYS A 2 9.26 -19.55 -14.92
C LYS A 2 9.42 -19.54 -13.40
N THR A 3 10.29 -18.67 -12.89
CA THR A 3 10.42 -18.41 -11.45
C THR A 3 9.05 -17.95 -10.95
N ARG A 4 8.46 -18.69 -10.00
CA ARG A 4 7.21 -18.30 -9.33
C ARG A 4 7.52 -17.05 -8.50
N GLN A 5 7.44 -15.88 -9.12
CA GLN A 5 7.41 -14.63 -8.39
C GLN A 5 6.05 -14.61 -7.68
N HIS A 6 6.11 -14.66 -6.36
CA HIS A 6 4.94 -14.77 -5.54
C HIS A 6 4.20 -13.42 -5.58
N ILE A 7 3.13 -13.37 -6.37
CA ILE A 7 2.29 -12.20 -6.59
C ILE A 7 1.32 -12.04 -5.42
N ASN A 8 1.27 -10.84 -4.82
CA ASN A 8 0.18 -10.46 -3.92
C ASN A 8 -1.06 -10.12 -4.76
N ASN A 9 -1.82 -11.15 -5.15
CA ASN A 9 -2.96 -11.04 -6.09
C ASN A 9 -3.95 -9.94 -5.70
N ARG A 10 -4.16 -9.71 -4.40
CA ARG A 10 -5.05 -8.66 -3.90
C ARG A 10 -4.52 -7.27 -4.24
N LEU A 11 -3.21 -7.03 -4.06
CA LEU A 11 -2.61 -5.73 -4.36
C LEU A 11 -2.65 -5.43 -5.87
N ILE A 12 -2.42 -6.44 -6.71
CA ILE A 12 -2.55 -6.29 -8.17
C ILE A 12 -4.00 -5.96 -8.55
N ALA A 13 -4.97 -6.71 -8.02
CA ALA A 13 -6.38 -6.46 -8.31
C ALA A 13 -6.82 -5.05 -7.89
N LEU A 14 -6.38 -4.57 -6.73
CA LEU A 14 -6.68 -3.21 -6.26
C LEU A 14 -6.06 -2.14 -7.16
N ARG A 15 -4.78 -2.30 -7.56
CA ARG A 15 -4.11 -1.36 -8.47
C ARG A 15 -4.84 -1.24 -9.81
N ILE A 16 -5.30 -2.36 -10.36
CA ILE A 16 -6.08 -2.40 -11.60
C ILE A 16 -7.45 -1.74 -11.41
N ALA A 17 -8.18 -2.13 -10.36
CA ALA A 17 -9.51 -1.59 -10.08
C ALA A 17 -9.51 -0.07 -9.80
N GLU A 18 -8.42 0.43 -9.22
CA GLU A 18 -8.22 1.86 -8.95
C GLU A 18 -7.74 2.66 -10.18
N GLY A 19 -7.45 1.99 -11.30
CA GLY A 19 -7.00 2.63 -12.54
C GLY A 19 -5.54 3.08 -12.52
N PHE A 20 -4.73 2.58 -11.58
CA PHE A 20 -3.29 2.88 -11.50
C PHE A 20 -2.42 2.09 -12.47
N VAL A 21 -3.03 1.22 -13.26
CA VAL A 21 -2.34 0.36 -14.22
C VAL A 21 -2.68 0.86 -15.61
N GLU A 22 -1.65 1.30 -16.33
CA GLU A 22 -1.79 1.76 -17.71
C GLU A 22 -2.01 0.59 -18.66
N HIS A 23 -2.72 0.84 -19.76
CA HIS A 23 -2.81 -0.13 -20.83
C HIS A 23 -1.54 -0.05 -21.68
N VAL A 24 -0.78 -1.15 -21.71
CA VAL A 24 0.43 -1.29 -22.52
C VAL A 24 0.18 -2.35 -23.58
N GLU A 25 0.35 -1.99 -24.86
CA GLU A 25 0.16 -2.93 -25.96
C GLU A 25 1.06 -4.17 -25.79
N GLY A 26 0.44 -5.35 -25.90
CA GLY A 26 1.15 -6.63 -25.79
C GLY A 26 1.40 -7.14 -24.36
N LEU A 27 0.94 -6.44 -23.32
CA LEU A 27 1.03 -6.89 -21.92
C LEU A 27 -0.36 -6.97 -21.28
N THR A 28 -0.54 -7.94 -20.37
CA THR A 28 -1.77 -7.95 -19.54
C THR A 28 -1.68 -6.92 -18.42
N PRO A 29 -2.81 -6.36 -17.93
CA PRO A 29 -2.80 -5.45 -16.79
C PRO A 29 -2.12 -6.04 -15.54
N GLU A 30 -2.19 -7.35 -15.35
CA GLU A 30 -1.49 -8.04 -14.27
C GLU A 30 0.03 -8.02 -14.45
N GLU A 31 0.53 -8.19 -15.68
CA GLU A 31 1.96 -8.10 -15.99
C GLU A 31 2.50 -6.69 -15.76
N VAL A 32 1.73 -5.67 -16.17
CA VAL A 32 2.07 -4.25 -15.92
C VAL A 32 2.02 -3.91 -14.43
N ALA A 33 0.98 -4.35 -13.71
CA ALA A 33 0.88 -4.15 -12.27
C ALA A 33 2.03 -4.83 -11.51
N ASN A 34 2.42 -6.02 -11.97
CA ASN A 34 3.54 -6.76 -11.39
C ASN A 34 4.88 -6.07 -11.67
N SER A 35 5.11 -5.53 -12.88
CA SER A 35 6.34 -4.80 -13.18
C SER A 35 6.49 -3.56 -12.29
N TYR A 36 5.42 -2.79 -12.08
CA TYR A 36 5.43 -1.67 -11.14
C TYR A 36 5.76 -2.11 -9.71
N LEU A 37 5.22 -3.24 -9.25
CA LEU A 37 5.55 -3.77 -7.92
C LEU A 37 7.03 -4.16 -7.81
N MET A 38 7.57 -4.80 -8.84
CA MET A 38 8.99 -5.17 -8.89
C MET A 38 9.90 -3.95 -8.91
N GLU A 39 9.54 -2.89 -9.64
CA GLU A 39 10.29 -1.63 -9.62
C GLU A 39 10.31 -0.99 -8.23
N LEU A 40 9.18 -0.99 -7.52
CA LEU A 40 9.12 -0.48 -6.15
C LEU A 40 10.02 -1.28 -5.20
N ILE A 41 10.11 -2.60 -5.38
CA ILE A 41 11.05 -3.44 -4.60
C ILE A 41 12.50 -3.12 -4.99
N PHE A 42 12.79 -3.04 -6.29
CA PHE A 42 14.13 -2.76 -6.81
C PHE A 42 14.66 -1.39 -6.37
N ARG A 43 13.78 -0.39 -6.25
CA ARG A 43 14.11 0.94 -5.73
C ARG A 43 14.17 1.00 -4.19
N ASN A 44 14.11 -0.14 -3.51
CA ASN A 44 14.04 -0.27 -2.05
C ASN A 44 12.87 0.51 -1.44
N MET A 45 11.77 0.65 -2.19
CA MET A 45 10.57 1.31 -1.70
C MET A 45 9.63 0.37 -0.95
N LEU A 46 9.63 -0.89 -1.36
CA LEU A 46 8.93 -1.97 -0.69
C LEU A 46 9.93 -3.06 -0.31
N GLN A 47 9.86 -3.48 0.95
CA GLN A 47 10.59 -4.65 1.43
C GLN A 47 9.73 -5.90 1.22
N GLU A 48 10.27 -6.89 0.53
CA GLU A 48 9.67 -8.21 0.47
C GLU A 48 9.73 -8.87 1.87
N ARG A 49 8.58 -9.34 2.34
CA ARG A 49 8.44 -10.12 3.57
C ARG A 49 7.70 -11.40 3.24
N PHE A 50 8.09 -12.51 3.82
CA PHE A 50 7.31 -13.73 3.74
C PHE A 50 6.42 -13.85 4.98
N ARG A 51 5.10 -13.81 4.80
CA ARG A 51 4.16 -14.26 5.86
C ARG A 51 3.87 -15.73 5.60
N GLY A 52 4.70 -16.60 6.16
CA GLY A 52 4.64 -18.05 5.88
C GLY A 52 4.98 -18.32 4.41
N SER A 53 4.08 -19.01 3.68
CA SER A 53 4.25 -19.30 2.25
C SER A 53 3.73 -18.20 1.32
N LEU A 54 3.16 -17.12 1.88
CA LEU A 54 2.61 -16.03 1.08
C LEU A 54 3.57 -14.83 1.01
N PRO A 55 3.77 -14.28 -0.20
CA PRO A 55 4.50 -13.04 -0.39
C PRO A 55 3.73 -11.90 0.28
N ALA A 56 4.41 -11.15 1.12
CA ALA A 56 3.93 -9.89 1.63
C ALA A 56 4.96 -8.81 1.23
N CYS A 57 4.50 -7.59 1.09
CA CYS A 57 5.37 -6.43 0.93
C CYS A 57 5.07 -5.48 2.09
N LYS A 58 6.12 -4.95 2.72
CA LYS A 58 6.01 -3.87 3.72
C LYS A 58 6.69 -2.63 3.14
N MET A 59 6.01 -1.49 3.18
CA MET A 59 6.66 -0.21 2.92
C MET A 59 7.63 0.12 4.05
N HIS A 60 8.79 0.69 3.73
CA HIS A 60 9.70 1.21 4.75
C HIS A 60 9.06 2.37 5.51
N ASP A 61 9.32 2.46 6.82
CA ASP A 61 8.62 3.43 7.68
C ASP A 61 8.89 4.88 7.24
N LEU A 62 10.12 5.21 6.82
CA LEU A 62 10.45 6.53 6.25
C LEU A 62 9.67 6.84 4.97
N LEU A 63 9.53 5.87 4.07
CA LEU A 63 8.76 6.07 2.82
C LEU A 63 7.26 6.15 3.09
N ARG A 64 6.78 5.47 4.13
CA ARG A 64 5.41 5.60 4.59
C ARG A 64 5.16 7.02 5.09
N GLU A 65 6.06 7.60 5.88
CA GLU A 65 5.94 8.99 6.34
C GLU A 65 5.94 9.98 5.17
N ILE A 66 6.86 9.81 4.21
CA ILE A 66 6.91 10.64 3.00
C ILE A 66 5.60 10.51 2.19
N ALA A 67 5.11 9.28 1.97
CA ALA A 67 3.89 9.05 1.22
C ALA A 67 2.66 9.67 1.90
N LEU A 68 2.58 9.62 3.23
CA LEU A 68 1.50 10.26 4.00
C LEU A 68 1.57 11.79 3.91
N SER A 69 2.79 12.36 3.95
CA SER A 69 2.98 13.81 3.77
C SER A 69 2.47 14.27 2.42
N ILE A 70 2.87 13.58 1.34
CA ILE A 70 2.42 13.88 -0.03
C ILE A 70 0.91 13.69 -0.16
N ALA A 71 0.36 12.59 0.39
CA ALA A 71 -1.07 12.33 0.31
C ALA A 71 -1.92 13.38 1.04
N LYS A 72 -1.41 13.97 2.13
CA LYS A 72 -2.05 15.08 2.83
C LYS A 72 -2.01 16.37 2.01
N GLU A 73 -0.86 16.69 1.41
CA GLU A 73 -0.69 17.85 0.53
C GLU A 73 -1.63 17.79 -0.69
N GLU A 74 -1.69 16.62 -1.33
CA GLU A 74 -2.53 16.36 -2.51
C GLU A 74 -4.01 16.07 -2.16
N LYS A 75 -4.39 16.12 -0.87
CA LYS A 75 -5.72 15.74 -0.36
C LYS A 75 -6.18 14.34 -0.85
N PHE A 76 -5.22 13.48 -1.14
CA PHE A 76 -5.43 12.17 -1.72
C PHE A 76 -6.00 11.18 -0.69
N CYS A 77 -5.47 11.19 0.55
CA CYS A 77 -6.06 10.41 1.63
C CYS A 77 -5.81 11.01 3.01
N VAL A 78 -6.75 10.79 3.93
CA VAL A 78 -6.63 11.12 5.35
C VAL A 78 -6.63 9.83 6.15
N VAL A 79 -5.63 9.69 7.01
CA VAL A 79 -5.46 8.53 7.90
C VAL A 79 -5.88 8.96 9.30
N HIS A 80 -6.97 8.39 9.80
CA HIS A 80 -7.50 8.70 11.12
C HIS A 80 -7.03 7.65 12.14
N ASP A 81 -6.41 8.11 13.22
CA ASP A 81 -6.02 7.30 14.38
C ASP A 81 -6.91 7.65 15.58
N GLY A 82 -8.19 7.28 15.50
CA GLY A 82 -9.17 7.31 16.60
C GLY A 82 -9.39 8.57 17.47
N GLY A 83 -8.61 9.64 17.37
CA GLY A 83 -8.48 10.65 18.44
C GLY A 83 -8.63 12.12 18.05
N GLU A 84 -8.84 12.45 16.77
CA GLU A 84 -8.98 13.85 16.33
C GLU A 84 -10.39 14.17 15.83
N THR A 85 -10.85 15.38 16.11
CA THR A 85 -12.17 15.87 15.70
C THR A 85 -12.27 15.98 14.19
N VAL A 86 -13.39 15.52 13.63
CA VAL A 86 -13.71 15.60 12.20
C VAL A 86 -13.77 17.06 11.76
N GLU A 87 -12.66 17.58 11.27
CA GLU A 87 -12.71 18.71 10.35
C GLU A 87 -13.14 18.17 8.99
N GLU A 88 -14.03 18.91 8.31
CA GLU A 88 -14.58 18.59 6.99
C GLU A 88 -13.44 18.60 5.94
N THR A 89 -12.64 17.55 5.96
CA THR A 89 -11.46 17.43 5.11
C THR A 89 -11.99 16.94 3.78
N GLY A 90 -11.94 17.79 2.75
CA GLY A 90 -12.29 17.45 1.37
C GLY A 90 -11.33 16.42 0.74
N ALA A 91 -11.11 15.30 1.42
CA ALA A 91 -10.21 14.23 1.09
C ALA A 91 -10.91 13.20 0.20
N LEU A 92 -10.17 12.68 -0.78
CA LEU A 92 -10.70 11.74 -1.77
C LEU A 92 -10.87 10.31 -1.21
N ARG A 93 -10.09 9.93 -0.19
CA ARG A 93 -10.14 8.59 0.45
C ARG A 93 -9.93 8.69 1.96
N LEU A 94 -10.77 8.00 2.74
CA LEU A 94 -10.64 7.90 4.20
C LEU A 94 -10.07 6.52 4.58
N SER A 95 -9.07 6.49 5.46
CA SER A 95 -8.53 5.24 6.02
C SER A 95 -8.60 5.27 7.55
N ILE A 96 -9.21 4.24 8.14
CA ILE A 96 -9.32 4.06 9.59
C ILE A 96 -8.26 3.05 9.99
N GLN A 97 -7.29 3.48 10.81
CA GLN A 97 -6.38 2.55 11.46
C GLN A 97 -6.96 2.24 12.84
N THR A 98 -7.35 0.98 13.06
CA THR A 98 -7.60 0.49 14.42
C THR A 98 -6.24 0.21 15.05
N THR A 99 -5.76 1.10 15.92
CA THR A 99 -4.72 0.74 16.86
C THR A 99 -5.29 -0.36 17.76
N ASN A 100 -4.75 -1.57 17.64
CA ASN A 100 -5.05 -2.63 18.59
C ASN A 100 -4.58 -2.13 19.95
N GLY A 101 -5.50 -1.72 20.81
CA GLY A 101 -5.18 -1.28 22.16
C GLY A 101 -4.39 -2.36 22.87
N GLU A 102 -3.13 -2.09 23.15
CA GLU A 102 -2.42 -2.73 24.26
C GLU A 102 -3.06 -2.20 25.54
N ILE A 103 -4.19 -2.81 25.90
CA ILE A 103 -4.81 -2.65 27.21
C ILE A 103 -3.98 -3.47 28.18
N GLY A 104 -3.24 -2.78 29.06
CA GLY A 104 -2.91 -3.28 30.39
C GLY A 104 -1.45 -3.63 30.64
N THR A 105 -0.63 -2.62 30.92
CA THR A 105 0.38 -2.75 31.97
C THR A 105 -0.38 -2.86 33.30
N SER A 106 -0.64 -4.08 33.77
CA SER A 106 -1.07 -4.33 35.14
C SER A 106 0.05 -5.07 35.88
N ARG A 107 0.71 -4.29 36.75
CA ARG A 107 1.47 -4.62 37.96
C ARG A 107 2.27 -5.91 38.01
#